data_AF-A0A5Y4BND3-F1
#
_entry.id   AF-A0A5Y4BND3-F1
#
_cell.length_a   1.000
_cell.length_b   1.000
_cell.length_c   1.000
_cell.angle_alpha   90.00
_cell.angle_beta   90.00
_cell.angle_gamma   90.00
#
_symmetry.space_group_name_H-M   'P 1'
#
loop_
_entity.id
_entity.type
_entity.pdbx_description
1 polymer ?
#
loop_
_entity_poly.entity_id
_entity_poly.type
_entity_poly.pdbx_seq_one_letter_code
_entity_poly.pdbx_strand_id
1 'polypeptide(L)'
;TCHRCKGSGRITRTQTTRKVSYPWGKAPYWASRSRAVRPSDWEQWTEVTEVVPAVCEACDGKGTISARCRCGGKGEVLDRKATSDRGAPVFKICERCSGNGFTAVPSTAAYKAILKRVPDLHVRTWTRNWKPFLELLVDVCHREEQKADAAFQDATSFRDDVNNI
;
A
#
# COMPACT_ATOMS: atom_id res chain seq x y z
N THR A 1 2.45 -12.84 1.09
CA THR A 1 2.76 -12.50 2.50
C THR A 1 3.76 -11.37 2.55
N CYS A 2 3.65 -10.45 3.52
CA CYS A 2 4.61 -9.34 3.65
C CYS A 2 5.94 -9.87 4.23
N HIS A 3 7.04 -9.70 3.49
CA HIS A 3 8.37 -10.15 3.93
C HIS A 3 8.89 -9.37 5.16
N ARG A 4 8.48 -8.10 5.33
CA ARG A 4 8.96 -7.22 6.41
C ARG A 4 8.37 -7.59 7.78
N CYS A 5 7.08 -7.96 7.83
CA CYS A 5 6.40 -8.36 9.08
C CYS A 5 6.07 -9.86 9.15
N LYS A 6 6.53 -10.66 8.17
CA LYS A 6 6.25 -12.10 8.07
C LYS A 6 4.76 -12.47 8.19
N GLY A 7 3.86 -11.57 7.77
CA GLY A 7 2.41 -11.79 7.84
C GLY A 7 1.70 -11.17 9.04
N SER A 8 2.40 -10.71 10.08
CA SER A 8 1.76 -10.19 11.30
C SER A 8 1.08 -8.83 11.15
N GLY A 9 1.40 -8.09 10.08
CA GLY A 9 0.94 -6.71 9.88
C GLY A 9 1.58 -5.68 10.81
N ARG A 10 2.38 -6.12 11.79
CA ARG A 10 3.00 -5.24 12.79
C ARG A 10 4.52 -5.39 12.78
N ILE A 11 5.21 -4.27 13.01
CA ILE A 11 6.65 -4.22 13.27
C ILE A 11 6.87 -3.56 14.62
N THR A 12 8.08 -3.65 15.14
CA THR A 12 8.42 -3.04 16.41
C THR A 12 9.13 -1.72 16.16
N ARG A 13 8.74 -0.65 16.87
CA ARG A 13 9.39 0.66 16.80
C ARG A 13 9.78 1.13 18.20
N THR A 14 10.98 1.67 18.31
CA THR A 14 11.44 2.34 19.52
C THR A 14 10.81 3.73 19.59
N GLN A 15 10.11 4.03 20.69
CA GLN A 15 9.52 5.33 20.95
C GLN A 15 10.03 5.85 22.29
N THR A 16 10.57 7.06 22.30
CA THR A 16 10.93 7.76 23.53
C THR A 16 9.72 8.55 23.99
N THR A 17 9.18 8.22 25.16
CA THR A 17 8.07 8.95 25.79
C THR A 17 8.57 9.65 27.05
N ARG A 18 8.16 10.90 27.21
CA ARG A 18 8.47 11.70 28.42
C ARG A 18 7.39 11.41 29.45
N LYS A 19 7.76 10.76 30.56
CA LYS A 19 6.85 10.42 31.66
C LYS A 19 7.11 11.37 32.83
N VAL A 20 6.03 11.84 33.47
CA VAL A 20 6.10 12.67 34.68
C VAL A 20 5.77 11.79 35.88
N SER A 21 6.67 11.77 36.86
CA SER A 21 6.41 11.22 38.19
C SER A 21 6.45 12.32 39.25
N TYR A 22 5.93 12.00 40.43
CA TYR A 22 5.90 12.90 41.58
C TYR A 22 6.50 12.17 42.79
N PRO A 23 7.84 12.08 42.88
CA PRO A 23 8.53 11.28 43.91
C PRO A 23 8.14 11.67 45.34
N TRP A 24 7.79 12.94 45.54
CA TRP A 24 7.40 13.51 46.83
C TRP A 24 5.91 13.89 46.92
N GLY A 25 5.08 13.33 46.03
CA GLY A 25 3.65 13.64 45.95
C GLY A 25 3.31 14.85 45.07
N LYS A 26 2.00 15.05 44.82
CA LYS A 26 1.50 16.17 43.99
C LYS A 26 1.80 17.50 44.66
N ALA A 27 1.99 18.54 43.84
CA ALA A 27 2.20 19.89 44.33
C ALA A 27 1.05 20.34 45.25
N PRO A 28 1.33 20.91 46.43
CA PRO A 28 0.31 21.49 47.30
C PRO A 28 -0.44 22.63 46.60
N TYR A 29 -1.72 22.85 46.96
CA TYR A 29 -2.57 23.86 46.28
C TYR A 29 -1.96 25.27 46.29
N TRP A 30 -1.24 25.65 47.36
CA TRP A 30 -0.64 26.97 47.51
C TRP A 30 0.54 27.22 46.56
N ALA A 31 1.17 26.17 46.03
CA ALA A 31 2.30 26.29 45.10
C ALA A 31 1.92 27.09 43.84
N SER A 32 0.67 26.96 43.39
CA SER A 32 0.13 27.73 42.26
C SER A 32 -0.03 29.24 42.53
N ARG A 33 -0.01 29.66 43.80
CA ARG A 33 -0.22 31.05 44.26
C ARG A 33 1.06 31.71 44.74
N SER A 34 2.18 30.97 44.74
CA SER A 34 3.46 31.48 45.22
C SER A 34 4.26 32.10 44.07
N ARG A 35 5.09 33.11 44.37
CA ARG A 35 6.08 33.65 43.42
C ARG A 35 7.43 32.92 43.46
N ALA A 36 7.68 32.15 44.53
CA ALA A 36 8.98 31.52 44.79
C ALA A 36 9.08 30.09 44.23
N VAL A 37 7.97 29.35 44.18
CA VAL A 37 7.93 27.94 43.77
C VAL A 37 6.74 27.72 42.83
N ARG A 38 6.88 26.79 41.89
CA ARG A 38 5.85 26.43 40.90
C ARG A 38 5.42 24.97 41.07
N PRO A 39 4.17 24.61 40.73
CA PRO A 39 3.73 23.21 40.74
C PRO A 39 4.63 22.25 39.93
N SER A 40 5.31 22.75 38.90
CA SER A 40 6.30 22.01 38.10
C SER A 40 7.54 21.57 38.89
N ASP A 41 7.86 22.22 40.01
CA ASP A 41 9.03 21.87 40.82
C ASP A 41 8.86 20.53 41.57
N TRP A 42 7.63 20.03 41.63
CA TRP A 42 7.29 18.68 42.11
C TRP A 42 7.27 17.62 41.00
N GLU A 43 7.46 18.01 39.74
CA GLU A 43 7.45 17.11 38.59
C GLU A 43 8.86 16.59 38.30
N GLN A 44 9.04 15.28 38.37
CA GLN A 44 10.24 14.65 37.84
C GLN A 44 9.96 14.12 36.43
N TRP A 45 10.59 14.75 35.45
CA TRP A 45 10.50 14.35 34.05
C TRP A 45 11.56 13.30 33.75
N THR A 46 11.13 12.12 33.33
CA THR A 46 12.01 11.02 32.93
C THR A 46 11.74 10.64 31.48
N GLU A 47 12.80 10.49 30.69
CA GLU A 47 12.69 9.95 29.34
C GLU A 47 12.77 8.43 29.40
N VAL A 48 11.71 7.77 28.93
CA VAL A 48 11.64 6.30 28.89
C VAL A 48 11.59 5.88 27.44
N THR A 49 12.58 5.07 27.05
CA THR A 49 12.63 4.47 25.72
C THR A 49 11.90 3.13 25.78
N GLU A 50 10.76 3.04 25.10
CA GLU A 50 9.92 1.84 25.08
C GLU A 50 9.79 1.27 23.67
N VAL A 51 9.69 -0.04 23.61
CA VAL A 51 9.63 -0.81 22.38
C VAL A 51 8.15 -1.11 22.12
N VAL A 52 7.53 -0.37 21.21
CA VAL A 52 6.08 -0.42 20.98
C VAL A 52 5.73 -1.10 19.65
N PRO A 53 4.58 -1.81 19.58
CA PRO A 53 4.08 -2.33 18.32
C PRO A 53 3.63 -1.17 17.42
N ALA A 54 4.16 -1.15 16.20
CA ALA A 54 3.81 -0.21 15.15
C ALA A 54 3.21 -0.94 13.94
N VAL A 55 2.38 -0.25 13.18
CA VAL A 55 1.85 -0.76 11.92
C VAL A 55 3.01 -0.97 10.94
N CYS A 56 3.04 -2.13 10.28
CA CYS A 56 4.06 -2.37 9.27
C CYS A 56 3.84 -1.43 8.08
N GLU A 57 4.75 -0.48 7.89
CA GLU A 57 4.70 0.49 6.79
C GLU A 57 4.67 -0.17 5.40
N ALA A 58 5.29 -1.34 5.26
CA ALA A 58 5.40 -2.03 3.97
C ALA A 58 4.08 -2.65 3.50
N CYS A 59 3.22 -3.09 4.43
CA CYS A 59 1.91 -3.67 4.10
C CYS A 59 0.73 -2.89 4.68
N ASP A 60 0.99 -1.74 5.31
CA ASP A 60 -0.02 -0.89 5.95
C ASP A 60 -0.95 -1.68 6.89
N GLY A 61 -0.35 -2.59 7.69
CA GLY A 61 -1.10 -3.42 8.63
C GLY A 61 -1.75 -4.68 8.04
N LYS A 62 -1.79 -4.83 6.70
CA LYS A 62 -2.55 -5.90 6.04
C LYS A 62 -1.94 -7.30 6.14
N GLY A 63 -0.68 -7.41 6.59
CA GLY A 63 0.07 -8.67 6.64
C GLY A 63 0.43 -9.27 5.27
N THR A 64 -0.22 -8.82 4.20
CA THR A 64 0.00 -9.25 2.82
C THR A 64 0.23 -8.02 1.93
N ILE A 65 1.10 -8.19 0.92
CA ILE A 65 1.32 -7.17 -0.10
C ILE A 65 0.54 -7.66 -1.32
N SER A 66 -0.53 -6.95 -1.70
CA SER A 66 -1.27 -7.24 -2.92
C SER A 66 -0.56 -6.60 -4.12
N ALA A 67 -0.54 -7.30 -5.25
CA ALA A 67 -0.15 -6.69 -6.53
C ALA A 67 -1.15 -5.61 -7.00
N ARG A 68 -2.41 -5.71 -6.53
CA ARG A 68 -3.47 -4.74 -6.83
C ARG A 68 -3.07 -3.34 -6.39
N CYS A 69 -3.34 -2.37 -7.26
CA CYS A 69 -3.20 -0.96 -6.99
C CYS A 69 -4.17 -0.53 -5.88
N ARG A 70 -3.85 0.59 -5.21
CA ARG A 70 -4.67 1.15 -4.12
C ARG A 70 -6.05 1.64 -4.58
N CYS A 71 -6.34 1.71 -5.89
CA CYS A 71 -7.71 1.87 -6.41
C CYS A 71 -8.59 0.62 -6.21
N GLY A 72 -8.04 -0.44 -5.62
CA GLY A 72 -8.73 -1.71 -5.39
C GLY A 72 -8.62 -2.67 -6.57
N GLY A 73 -7.71 -2.43 -7.51
CA GLY A 73 -7.58 -3.25 -8.71
C GLY A 73 -8.39 -2.75 -9.91
N LYS A 74 -9.26 -1.75 -9.74
CA LYS A 74 -10.20 -1.32 -10.79
C LYS A 74 -9.57 -0.58 -11.96
N GLY A 75 -8.38 0.01 -11.79
CA GLY A 75 -7.79 0.87 -12.82
C GLY A 75 -8.39 2.30 -12.86
N GLU A 76 -9.47 2.56 -12.14
CA GLU A 76 -10.20 3.84 -12.15
C GLU A 76 -10.37 4.43 -10.74
N VAL A 77 -10.56 5.75 -10.67
CA VAL A 77 -10.83 6.52 -9.44
C VAL A 77 -11.93 7.53 -9.71
N LEU A 78 -12.81 7.76 -8.73
CA LEU A 78 -13.87 8.78 -8.82
C LEU A 78 -13.27 10.17 -9.03
N ASP A 79 -13.68 10.85 -10.10
CA ASP A 79 -13.39 12.25 -10.33
C ASP A 79 -14.36 13.09 -9.50
N ARG A 80 -13.89 13.56 -8.34
CA ARG A 80 -14.71 14.35 -7.41
C ARG A 80 -15.21 15.65 -8.03
N LYS A 81 -14.43 16.27 -8.93
CA LYS A 81 -14.80 17.54 -9.55
C LYS A 81 -15.91 17.30 -10.57
N ALA A 82 -15.68 16.41 -11.52
CA ALA A 82 -16.69 16.07 -12.53
C ALA A 82 -17.96 15.44 -11.90
N THR A 83 -17.81 14.67 -10.83
CA THR A 83 -18.95 14.12 -10.08
C THR A 83 -19.77 15.22 -9.41
N SER A 84 -19.12 16.23 -8.82
CA SER A 84 -19.82 17.38 -8.23
C SER A 84 -20.54 18.22 -9.27
N ASP A 85 -19.91 18.45 -10.43
CA ASP A 85 -20.47 19.29 -11.50
C ASP A 85 -21.67 18.61 -12.18
N ARG A 86 -21.63 17.29 -12.35
CA ARG A 86 -22.63 16.51 -13.09
C ARG A 86 -23.73 15.91 -12.21
N GLY A 87 -23.54 15.89 -10.88
CA GLY A 87 -24.45 15.26 -9.92
C GLY A 87 -24.52 13.74 -10.00
N ALA A 88 -23.64 13.10 -10.78
CA ALA A 88 -23.58 11.65 -10.98
C ALA A 88 -22.13 11.17 -10.93
N PRO A 89 -21.84 9.93 -10.50
CA PRO A 89 -20.48 9.41 -10.41
C PRO A 89 -19.77 9.43 -11.77
N VAL A 90 -18.69 10.21 -11.88
CA VAL A 90 -17.80 10.22 -13.04
C VAL A 90 -16.46 9.63 -12.61
N PHE A 91 -15.98 8.63 -13.33
CA PHE A 91 -14.70 7.97 -13.08
C PHE A 91 -13.64 8.47 -14.05
N LYS A 92 -12.41 8.56 -13.55
CA LYS A 92 -11.21 8.84 -14.34
C LYS A 92 -10.18 7.73 -14.16
N ILE A 93 -9.24 7.64 -15.10
CA ILE A 93 -8.15 6.67 -15.04
C ILE A 93 -7.32 6.91 -13.77
N CYS A 94 -6.98 5.82 -13.07
CA CYS A 94 -6.16 5.87 -11.88
C CYS A 94 -4.72 6.24 -12.24
N GLU A 95 -4.29 7.45 -11.88
CA GLU A 95 -2.94 7.98 -12.13
C GLU A 95 -1.82 7.11 -11.57
N ARG A 96 -2.07 6.32 -10.51
CA ARG A 96 -1.05 5.45 -9.89
C ARG A 96 -0.73 4.20 -10.68
N CYS A 97 -1.72 3.60 -11.33
CA CYS A 97 -1.53 2.38 -12.12
C CYS A 97 -1.74 2.60 -13.62
N SER A 98 -2.01 3.84 -14.03
CA SER A 98 -2.27 4.23 -15.41
C SER A 98 -3.37 3.36 -16.07
N GLY A 99 -4.39 2.99 -15.31
CA GLY A 99 -5.49 2.15 -15.79
C GLY A 99 -5.30 0.64 -15.61
N ASN A 100 -4.08 0.15 -15.35
CA ASN A 100 -3.81 -1.29 -15.31
C ASN A 100 -4.38 -2.01 -14.09
N GLY A 101 -4.79 -1.29 -13.04
CA GLY A 101 -5.29 -1.90 -11.79
C GLY A 101 -4.20 -2.52 -10.91
N PHE A 102 -2.97 -2.66 -11.39
CA PHE A 102 -1.80 -3.11 -10.62
C PHE A 102 -0.56 -2.30 -10.99
N THR A 103 0.49 -2.40 -10.20
CA THR A 103 1.79 -1.81 -10.54
C THR A 103 2.55 -2.75 -11.47
N ALA A 104 2.87 -2.29 -12.68
CA ALA A 104 3.67 -3.06 -13.62
C ALA A 104 5.04 -3.40 -13.00
N VAL A 105 5.43 -4.66 -13.07
CA VAL A 105 6.75 -5.10 -12.62
C VAL A 105 7.75 -4.75 -13.71
N PRO A 106 8.77 -3.92 -13.43
CA PRO A 106 9.75 -3.57 -14.44
C PRO A 106 10.58 -4.79 -14.84
N SER A 107 10.95 -4.89 -16.12
CA SER A 107 11.80 -5.99 -16.63
C SER A 107 13.13 -6.12 -15.87
N THR A 108 13.64 -5.04 -15.28
CA THR A 108 14.85 -5.06 -14.44
C THR A 108 14.68 -5.86 -13.15
N ALA A 109 13.46 -5.95 -12.60
CA ALA A 109 13.18 -6.80 -11.44
C ALA A 109 13.26 -8.29 -11.84
N ALA A 110 12.72 -8.66 -13.00
CA ALA A 110 12.85 -10.00 -13.56
C ALA A 110 14.32 -10.35 -13.86
N TYR A 111 15.07 -9.41 -14.47
CA TYR A 111 16.50 -9.56 -14.70
C TYR A 111 17.27 -9.88 -13.42
N LYS A 112 17.07 -9.10 -12.35
CA LYS A 112 17.72 -9.33 -11.04
C LYS A 112 17.37 -10.68 -10.43
N ALA A 113 16.16 -11.18 -10.65
CA ALA A 113 15.74 -12.50 -10.19
C ALA A 113 16.43 -13.61 -10.99
N ILE A 114 16.52 -13.47 -12.31
CA ILE A 114 17.14 -14.44 -13.22
C ILE A 114 18.67 -14.47 -13.06
N LEU A 115 19.29 -13.33 -12.81
CA LEU A 115 20.73 -13.23 -12.57
C LEU A 115 21.21 -14.06 -11.37
N LYS A 116 20.33 -14.34 -10.39
CA LYS A 116 20.63 -15.27 -9.29
C LYS A 116 20.75 -16.72 -9.73
N ARG A 117 20.19 -17.07 -10.90
CA ARG A 117 20.21 -18.41 -11.50
C ARG A 117 21.22 -18.52 -12.63
N VAL A 118 21.41 -17.44 -13.38
CA VAL A 118 22.37 -17.33 -14.48
C VAL A 118 23.27 -16.12 -14.22
N PRO A 119 24.34 -16.26 -13.42
CA PRO A 119 25.19 -15.13 -13.01
C PRO A 119 25.90 -14.44 -14.17
N ASP A 120 26.24 -15.21 -15.22
CA ASP A 120 26.97 -14.71 -16.40
C ASP A 120 26.07 -14.02 -17.43
N LEU A 121 24.76 -13.87 -17.13
CA LEU A 121 23.83 -13.22 -18.04
C LEU A 121 24.08 -11.70 -18.07
N HIS A 122 24.70 -11.24 -19.15
CA HIS A 122 24.96 -9.82 -19.34
C HIS A 122 23.69 -9.00 -19.63
N VAL A 123 23.63 -7.75 -19.14
CA VAL A 123 22.49 -6.83 -19.32
C VAL A 123 22.12 -6.62 -20.80
N ARG A 124 23.11 -6.54 -21.70
CA ARG A 124 22.86 -6.42 -23.15
C ARG A 124 22.13 -7.63 -23.72
N THR A 125 22.51 -8.84 -23.32
CA THR A 125 21.86 -10.09 -23.75
C THR A 125 20.44 -10.17 -23.20
N TRP A 126 20.24 -9.72 -21.95
CA TRP A 126 18.91 -9.58 -21.37
C TRP A 126 18.01 -8.68 -22.22
N THR A 127 18.44 -7.43 -22.46
CA THR A 127 17.61 -6.44 -23.16
C THR A 127 17.28 -6.85 -24.59
N ARG A 128 18.20 -7.52 -25.30
CA ARG A 128 18.02 -7.89 -26.72
C ARG A 128 17.22 -9.16 -26.93
N ASN A 129 17.39 -10.17 -26.08
CA ASN A 129 16.84 -11.51 -26.34
C ASN A 129 15.81 -11.96 -25.29
N TRP A 130 16.09 -11.72 -24.00
CA TRP A 130 15.26 -12.25 -22.92
C TRP A 130 14.09 -11.33 -22.57
N LYS A 131 14.30 -10.01 -22.64
CA LYS A 131 13.24 -9.04 -22.39
C LYS A 131 12.09 -9.19 -23.41
N PRO A 132 12.33 -9.29 -24.73
CA PRO A 132 11.24 -9.55 -25.68
C PRO A 132 10.50 -10.86 -25.40
N PHE A 133 11.22 -11.92 -25.00
CA PHE A 133 10.60 -13.18 -24.62
C PHE A 133 9.69 -13.02 -23.37
N LEU A 134 10.16 -12.30 -22.35
CA LEU A 134 9.34 -11.95 -21.19
C LEU A 134 8.09 -11.17 -21.58
N GLU A 135 8.22 -10.16 -22.45
CA GLU A 135 7.10 -9.35 -22.94
C GLU A 135 6.08 -10.21 -23.71
N LEU A 136 6.55 -11.18 -24.50
CA LEU A 136 5.68 -12.12 -25.20
C LEU A 136 4.90 -13.03 -24.22
N LEU A 137 5.52 -13.47 -23.13
CA LEU A 137 4.81 -14.23 -22.09
C LEU A 137 3.73 -13.37 -21.39
N VAL A 138 4.02 -12.10 -21.16
CA VAL A 138 3.03 -11.15 -20.60
C VAL A 138 1.88 -10.93 -21.58
N ASP A 139 2.16 -10.79 -22.88
CA ASP A 139 1.13 -10.68 -23.93
C ASP A 139 0.19 -11.89 -23.93
N VAL A 140 0.73 -13.11 -23.79
CA VAL A 140 -0.09 -14.32 -23.66
C VAL A 140 -1.08 -14.19 -22.50
N CYS A 141 -0.65 -13.73 -21.33
CA CYS A 141 -1.54 -13.52 -20.19
C CYS A 141 -2.66 -12.52 -20.51
N HIS A 142 -2.36 -11.41 -21.19
CA HIS A 142 -3.37 -10.43 -21.57
C HIS A 142 -4.36 -10.98 -22.59
N ARG A 143 -3.91 -11.79 -23.56
CA ARG A 143 -4.81 -12.43 -24.52
C ARG A 143 -5.76 -13.41 -23.83
N GLU A 144 -5.26 -14.20 -22.88
CA GLU A 144 -6.12 -15.12 -22.12
C GLU A 144 -7.08 -14.38 -21.19
N GLU A 145 -6.66 -13.26 -20.60
CA GLU A 145 -7.54 -12.36 -19.83
C GLU A 145 -8.68 -11.80 -20.70
N GLN A 146 -8.37 -11.32 -21.91
CA GLN A 146 -9.37 -10.84 -22.86
C GLN A 146 -10.35 -11.93 -23.30
N LYS A 147 -9.87 -13.16 -23.54
CA LYS A 147 -10.75 -14.29 -23.85
C LYS A 147 -11.70 -14.60 -22.70
N ALA A 148 -11.20 -14.59 -21.47
CA ALA A 148 -12.00 -14.83 -20.28
C ALA A 148 -13.06 -13.72 -20.08
N ASP A 149 -12.70 -12.46 -20.29
CA ASP A 149 -13.64 -11.34 -20.23
C ASP A 149 -14.70 -11.46 -21.33
N ALA A 150 -14.32 -11.76 -22.57
CA ALA A 150 -15.28 -11.98 -23.67
C ALA A 150 -16.28 -13.10 -23.35
N ALA A 151 -15.82 -14.23 -22.81
CA ALA A 151 -16.68 -15.33 -22.39
C ALA A 151 -17.60 -14.94 -21.23
N PHE A 152 -17.12 -14.12 -20.29
CA PHE A 152 -17.93 -13.58 -19.21
C PHE A 152 -19.02 -12.64 -19.73
N GLN A 153 -18.67 -11.72 -20.66
CA GLN A 153 -19.64 -10.82 -21.28
C GLN A 153 -20.70 -11.59 -22.07
N ASP A 154 -20.33 -12.62 -22.82
CA ASP A 154 -21.29 -13.48 -23.53
C ASP A 154 -22.27 -14.14 -22.54
N ALA A 155 -21.76 -14.73 -21.46
CA ALA A 155 -22.59 -15.41 -20.46
C ALA A 155 -23.44 -14.47 -19.59
N THR A 156 -23.01 -13.21 -19.40
CA THR A 156 -23.69 -12.23 -18.55
C THR A 156 -24.47 -11.18 -19.30
N SER A 157 -24.30 -11.11 -20.62
CA SER A 157 -25.23 -10.38 -21.48
C SER A 157 -26.60 -10.99 -21.23
N PHE A 158 -27.49 -10.20 -20.64
CA PHE A 158 -28.91 -10.54 -20.65
C PHE A 158 -29.24 -10.75 -22.12
N ARG A 159 -29.64 -11.98 -22.48
CA ARG A 159 -30.30 -12.24 -23.75
C ARG A 159 -31.64 -11.52 -23.71
N ASP A 160 -31.62 -10.21 -23.83
CA ASP A 160 -32.77 -9.37 -24.18
C ASP A 160 -33.01 -9.49 -25.69
N ASP A 161 -33.18 -10.73 -26.14
CA ASP A 161 -33.98 -11.08 -27.30
C ASP A 161 -35.03 -12.04 -26.71
N VAL A 162 -36.14 -11.55 -26.16
CA VAL A 162 -37.25 -11.10 -27.01
C VAL A 162 -37.15 -11.80 -28.36
N ASN A 163 -37.52 -13.08 -28.37
CA ASN A 163 -38.13 -13.67 -29.55
C ASN A 163 -39.34 -12.78 -29.89
N ASN A 164 -39.06 -11.69 -30.61
CA ASN A 164 -40.03 -10.85 -31.27
C ASN A 164 -40.68 -11.71 -32.33
N ILE A 165 -41.93 -12.08 -32.04
CA ILE A 165 -43.08 -12.30 -32.93
C ILE A 165 -42.86 -13.27 -34.11
#